data_AF-A0A1G1MLT6-F1
#
_entry.id   AF-A0A1G1MLT6-F1
#
_cell.length_a   1.000
_cell.length_b   1.000
_cell.length_c   1.000
_cell.angle_alpha   90.00
_cell.angle_beta   90.00
_cell.angle_gamma   90.00
#
_symmetry.space_group_name_H-M   'P 1'
#
loop_
_entity.id
_entity.type
_entity.pdbx_description
1 polymer ?
#
loop_
_entity_poly.entity_id
_entity_poly.type
_entity_poly.pdbx_seq_one_letter_code
_entity_poly.pdbx_strand_id
1 'polypeptide(L)'
;MKELPYMKKNRLADVLALIQVLALYKHAFRTQSGITEEFQGEPISAESWLHVAREHQEFFRVREGKGVEISLIARYAQENHAPLDPGYTAKLMETAIKIHDSQLNSSRWWTFWMPVIGAFLGGLLAIFFTKGSSSF
;
A
#
# COMPACT_ATOMS: atom_id res chain seq x y z
N MET A 1 11.61 -12.30 0.56
CA MET A 1 11.25 -10.94 1.04
C MET A 1 9.76 -10.77 0.74
N LYS A 2 8.93 -10.33 1.69
CA LYS A 2 7.53 -10.00 1.37
C LYS A 2 7.55 -8.73 0.51
N GLU A 3 7.05 -8.81 -0.71
CA GLU A 3 6.77 -7.60 -1.49
C GLU A 3 5.74 -6.76 -0.74
N LEU A 4 6.04 -5.47 -0.57
CA LEU A 4 5.14 -4.52 0.08
C LEU A 4 4.08 -4.11 -0.96
N PRO A 5 2.78 -4.45 -0.78
CA PRO A 5 1.78 -4.25 -1.83
C PRO A 5 1.67 -2.79 -2.32
N TYR A 6 1.85 -1.81 -1.43
CA TYR A 6 1.80 -0.39 -1.79
C TYR A 6 2.99 0.10 -2.64
N MET A 7 4.06 -0.70 -2.80
CA MET A 7 5.20 -0.34 -3.66
C MET A 7 4.90 -0.48 -5.14
N LYS A 8 3.81 -1.17 -5.50
CA LYS A 8 3.41 -1.31 -6.89
C LYS A 8 3.04 0.07 -7.45
N LYS A 9 3.54 0.38 -8.66
CA LYS A 9 3.28 1.66 -9.33
C LYS A 9 1.77 1.88 -9.45
N ASN A 10 1.31 3.09 -9.13
CA ASN A 10 -0.11 3.50 -9.14
C ASN A 10 -1.03 2.76 -8.16
N ARG A 11 -0.51 1.91 -7.25
CA ARG A 11 -1.36 1.12 -6.36
C ARG A 11 -2.20 1.95 -5.40
N LEU A 12 -1.63 3.03 -4.86
CA LEU A 12 -2.36 3.93 -3.99
C LEU A 12 -3.59 4.51 -4.69
N ALA A 13 -3.48 4.88 -5.98
CA ALA A 13 -4.60 5.45 -6.73
C ALA A 13 -5.76 4.46 -6.86
N ASP A 14 -5.47 3.19 -7.20
CA ASP A 14 -6.51 2.15 -7.30
C ASP A 14 -7.15 1.85 -5.93
N VAL A 15 -6.36 1.82 -4.85
CA VAL A 15 -6.88 1.63 -3.50
C VAL A 15 -7.82 2.77 -3.09
N LEU A 16 -7.42 4.02 -3.34
CA LEU A 16 -8.23 5.20 -3.02
C LEU A 16 -9.54 5.22 -3.83
N ALA A 17 -9.47 4.91 -5.12
CA ALA A 17 -10.64 4.82 -5.98
C ALA A 17 -11.63 3.76 -5.46
N LEU A 18 -11.12 2.56 -5.12
CA LEU A 18 -11.95 1.47 -4.61
C LEU A 18 -12.57 1.80 -3.24
N ILE A 19 -11.84 2.50 -2.35
CA ILE A 19 -12.40 3.03 -1.10
C ILE A 19 -13.57 3.97 -1.40
N GLN A 20 -13.38 4.94 -2.30
CA GLN A 20 -14.39 5.95 -2.60
C GLN A 20 -15.69 5.32 -3.14
N VAL A 21 -15.58 4.43 -4.11
CA VAL A 21 -16.76 3.75 -4.68
C VAL A 21 -17.48 2.92 -3.62
N LEU A 22 -16.77 2.09 -2.85
CA LEU A 22 -17.40 1.22 -1.85
C LEU A 22 -17.94 1.99 -0.64
N ALA A 23 -17.37 3.15 -0.32
CA ALA A 23 -17.83 4.01 0.78
C ALA A 23 -19.16 4.70 0.46
N LEU A 24 -19.28 5.23 -0.76
CA LEU A 24 -20.42 6.05 -1.19
C LEU A 24 -21.56 5.23 -1.80
N TYR A 25 -21.29 3.99 -2.22
CA TYR A 25 -22.29 3.16 -2.88
C TYR A 25 -23.42 2.72 -1.93
N LYS A 26 -24.64 2.66 -2.46
CA LYS A 26 -25.85 2.28 -1.71
C LYS A 26 -25.75 0.90 -1.04
N HIS A 27 -25.11 -0.09 -1.67
CA HIS A 27 -24.96 -1.43 -1.10
C HIS A 27 -23.58 -1.61 -0.49
N ALA A 28 -23.50 -2.36 0.62
CA ALA A 28 -22.29 -2.57 1.41
C ALA A 28 -21.20 -3.38 0.70
N PHE A 29 -21.57 -4.08 -0.36
CA PHE A 29 -20.71 -4.96 -1.11
C PHE A 29 -21.03 -4.84 -2.61
N ARG A 30 -20.07 -5.26 -3.43
CA ARG A 30 -20.24 -5.32 -4.88
C ARG A 30 -19.46 -6.48 -5.47
N THR A 31 -19.97 -7.05 -6.55
CA THR A 31 -19.27 -8.09 -7.30
C THR A 31 -18.11 -7.49 -8.09
N GLN A 32 -17.12 -8.32 -8.46
CA GLN A 32 -16.05 -7.92 -9.37
C GLN A 32 -16.59 -7.24 -10.64
N SER A 33 -17.58 -7.85 -11.29
CA SER A 33 -18.20 -7.30 -12.51
C SER A 33 -18.84 -5.93 -12.28
N GLY A 34 -19.54 -5.75 -11.16
CA GLY A 34 -20.19 -4.47 -10.85
C GLY A 34 -19.17 -3.37 -10.57
N ILE A 35 -18.00 -3.70 -10.03
CA ILE A 35 -16.93 -2.74 -9.80
C ILE A 35 -16.29 -2.31 -11.12
N THR A 36 -15.97 -3.27 -11.99
CA THR A 36 -15.44 -2.96 -13.34
C THR A 36 -16.42 -2.10 -14.15
N GLU A 37 -17.73 -2.35 -14.05
CA GLU A 37 -18.76 -1.53 -14.70
C GLU A 37 -18.77 -0.08 -14.19
N GLU A 38 -18.65 0.12 -12.87
CA GLU A 38 -18.63 1.45 -12.26
C GLU A 38 -17.42 2.28 -12.67
N PHE A 39 -16.24 1.65 -12.67
CA PHE A 39 -14.99 2.31 -13.06
C PHE A 39 -14.81 2.36 -14.58
N GLN A 40 -15.68 1.70 -15.35
CA GLN A 40 -15.58 1.54 -16.79
C GLN A 40 -14.22 0.95 -17.23
N GLY A 41 -13.65 0.06 -16.41
CA GLY A 41 -12.32 -0.48 -16.65
C GLY A 41 -11.72 -1.26 -15.48
N GLU A 42 -10.54 -1.82 -15.72
CA GLU A 42 -9.72 -2.53 -14.74
C GLU A 42 -8.74 -1.58 -14.02
N PRO A 43 -8.23 -1.94 -12.83
CA PRO A 43 -7.26 -1.12 -12.12
C PRO A 43 -5.95 -0.99 -12.91
N ILE A 44 -5.23 0.11 -12.69
CA ILE A 44 -3.99 0.39 -13.44
C ILE A 44 -2.82 -0.47 -12.93
N SER A 45 -2.85 -0.85 -11.65
CA SER A 45 -1.75 -1.51 -10.95
C SER A 45 -1.94 -3.01 -10.70
N ALA A 46 -3.00 -3.61 -11.24
CA ALA A 46 -3.32 -5.03 -11.06
C ALA A 46 -4.12 -5.60 -12.23
N GLU A 47 -4.25 -6.93 -12.28
CA GLU A 47 -5.06 -7.62 -13.29
C GLU A 47 -6.57 -7.47 -13.06
N SER A 48 -6.97 -7.18 -11.82
CA SER A 48 -8.39 -7.03 -11.45
C SER A 48 -8.58 -6.25 -10.16
N TRP A 49 -9.74 -5.60 -10.00
CA TRP A 49 -10.14 -4.99 -8.73
C TRP A 49 -10.14 -5.97 -7.55
N LEU A 50 -10.47 -7.24 -7.80
CA LEU A 50 -10.36 -8.33 -6.83
C LEU A 50 -8.92 -8.54 -6.37
N HIS A 51 -7.96 -8.49 -7.27
CA HIS A 51 -6.55 -8.60 -6.94
C HIS A 51 -6.12 -7.44 -6.03
N VAL A 52 -6.55 -6.21 -6.32
CA VAL A 52 -6.30 -5.05 -5.44
C VAL A 52 -6.90 -5.29 -4.05
N ALA A 53 -8.17 -5.71 -3.97
CA ALA A 53 -8.83 -5.95 -2.70
C ALA A 53 -8.18 -7.06 -1.86
N ARG A 54 -7.71 -8.14 -2.49
CA ARG A 54 -7.04 -9.25 -1.80
C ARG A 54 -5.67 -8.86 -1.24
N GLU A 55 -4.97 -7.93 -1.88
CA GLU A 55 -3.68 -7.44 -1.40
C GLU A 55 -3.80 -6.38 -0.30
N HIS A 56 -4.97 -5.73 -0.17
CA HIS A 56 -5.24 -4.64 0.77
C HIS A 56 -6.36 -4.98 1.76
N GLN A 57 -6.18 -6.09 2.49
CA GLN A 57 -7.15 -6.60 3.46
C GLN A 57 -7.31 -5.71 4.71
N GLU A 58 -6.47 -4.70 4.89
CA GLU A 58 -6.62 -3.67 5.92
C GLU A 58 -7.87 -2.79 5.69
N PHE A 59 -8.35 -2.69 4.45
CA PHE A 59 -9.54 -1.92 4.08
C PHE A 59 -10.66 -2.79 3.55
N PHE A 60 -10.31 -3.81 2.77
CA PHE A 60 -11.27 -4.59 2.00
C PHE A 60 -11.47 -5.98 2.57
N ARG A 61 -12.72 -6.41 2.54
CA ARG A 61 -13.10 -7.80 2.76
C ARG A 61 -13.56 -8.40 1.44
N VAL A 62 -12.95 -9.52 1.07
CA VAL A 62 -13.33 -10.33 -0.08
C VAL A 62 -14.09 -11.56 0.42
N ARG A 63 -15.27 -11.83 -0.13
CA ARG A 63 -16.07 -13.03 0.18
C ARG A 63 -16.35 -13.81 -1.10
N GLU A 64 -16.13 -15.11 -1.02
CA GLU A 64 -16.44 -16.05 -2.09
C GLU A 64 -17.79 -16.72 -1.76
N GLY A 65 -18.84 -16.36 -2.51
CA GLY A 65 -20.21 -16.85 -2.33
C GLY A 65 -20.87 -17.18 -3.68
N LYS A 66 -22.12 -16.76 -3.88
CA LYS A 66 -22.78 -16.84 -5.21
C LYS A 66 -22.12 -15.95 -6.29
N GLY A 67 -21.12 -15.17 -5.89
CA GLY A 67 -20.14 -14.44 -6.68
C GLY A 67 -18.99 -14.02 -5.76
N VAL A 68 -17.91 -13.47 -6.33
CA VAL A 68 -16.85 -12.85 -5.54
C VAL A 68 -17.23 -11.41 -5.23
N GLU A 69 -17.46 -11.14 -3.95
CA GLU A 69 -17.92 -9.86 -3.44
C GLU A 69 -16.80 -9.12 -2.72
N ILE A 70 -16.71 -7.82 -2.96
CA ILE A 70 -15.74 -6.91 -2.33
C ILE A 70 -16.54 -5.89 -1.52
N SER A 71 -16.11 -5.63 -0.29
CA SER A 71 -16.74 -4.70 0.64
C SER A 71 -15.70 -3.97 1.49
N LEU A 72 -16.06 -2.82 2.05
CA LEU A 72 -15.25 -2.15 3.07
C LEU A 72 -15.50 -2.79 4.43
N ILE A 73 -14.42 -3.14 5.14
CA ILE A 73 -14.50 -3.63 6.52
C ILE A 73 -15.22 -2.62 7.40
N ALA A 74 -14.95 -1.33 7.19
CA ALA A 74 -15.53 -0.28 8.02
C ALA A 74 -17.06 -0.14 7.86
N ARG A 75 -17.63 -0.48 6.70
CA ARG A 75 -19.09 -0.55 6.53
C ARG A 75 -19.69 -1.78 7.20
N TYR A 76 -18.95 -2.87 7.18
CA TYR A 76 -19.39 -4.10 7.82
C TYR A 76 -19.35 -4.02 9.35
N ALA A 77 -18.51 -3.14 9.90
CA ALA A 77 -18.47 -2.84 11.33
C ALA A 77 -19.68 -2.02 11.81
N GLN A 78 -20.44 -1.38 10.91
CA GLN A 78 -21.66 -0.66 11.23
C GLN A 78 -22.87 -1.60 11.17
N GLU A 79 -23.80 -1.51 12.12
CA GLU A 79 -24.99 -2.38 12.17
C GLU A 79 -25.88 -2.27 10.92
N ASN A 80 -26.03 -1.06 10.39
CA ASN A 80 -26.92 -0.80 9.24
C ASN A 80 -26.22 -0.90 7.89
N HIS A 81 -24.89 -1.12 7.88
CA HIS A 81 -24.05 -1.12 6.69
C HIS A 81 -24.32 0.05 5.73
N ALA A 82 -24.70 1.21 6.27
CA ALA A 82 -25.07 2.39 5.50
C ALA A 82 -23.85 2.91 4.70
N PRO A 83 -24.06 3.74 3.67
CA PRO A 83 -22.98 4.51 3.07
C PRO A 83 -22.19 5.26 4.16
N LEU A 84 -20.87 5.32 3.99
CA LEU A 84 -20.02 6.02 4.96
C LEU A 84 -20.22 7.53 4.81
N ASP A 85 -20.19 8.22 5.95
CA ASP A 85 -20.10 9.67 5.98
C ASP A 85 -18.87 10.15 5.19
N PRO A 86 -18.96 11.26 4.42
CA PRO A 86 -17.82 11.78 3.66
C PRO A 86 -16.58 12.06 4.52
N GLY A 87 -16.75 12.53 5.76
CA GLY A 87 -15.65 12.77 6.69
C GLY A 87 -14.95 11.48 7.11
N TYR A 88 -15.72 10.41 7.33
CA TYR A 88 -15.16 9.10 7.64
C TYR A 88 -14.47 8.46 6.43
N THR A 89 -15.01 8.66 5.23
CA THR A 89 -14.39 8.24 3.96
C THR A 89 -13.03 8.92 3.76
N ALA A 90 -12.96 10.23 3.98
CA ALA A 90 -11.71 10.99 3.93
C ALA A 90 -10.69 10.45 4.95
N LYS A 91 -11.13 10.04 6.15
CA LYS A 91 -10.25 9.44 7.16
C LYS A 91 -9.66 8.09 6.72
N LEU A 92 -10.46 7.26 6.03
CA LEU A 92 -9.96 6.00 5.46
C LEU A 92 -8.93 6.26 4.37
N MET A 93 -9.19 7.23 3.48
CA MET A 93 -8.24 7.63 2.43
C MET A 93 -6.93 8.17 3.02
N GLU A 94 -7.01 9.03 4.03
CA GLU A 94 -5.83 9.53 4.76
C GLU A 94 -5.02 8.37 5.38
N THR A 95 -5.71 7.37 5.92
CA THR A 95 -5.07 6.18 6.49
C THR A 95 -4.36 5.37 5.40
N ALA A 96 -4.97 5.21 4.22
CA ALA A 96 -4.35 4.53 3.08
C ALA A 96 -3.08 5.25 2.61
N ILE A 97 -3.14 6.58 2.50
CA ILE A 97 -1.97 7.43 2.16
C ILE A 97 -0.87 7.24 3.20
N LYS A 98 -1.20 7.31 4.50
CA LYS A 98 -0.23 7.14 5.58
C LYS A 98 0.45 5.77 5.55
N ILE A 99 -0.30 4.69 5.29
CA ILE A 99 0.27 3.35 5.17
C ILE A 99 1.20 3.27 3.96
N HIS A 100 0.80 3.82 2.82
CA HIS A 100 1.63 3.89 1.61
C HIS A 100 2.96 4.63 1.88
N ASP A 101 2.90 5.83 2.47
CA ASP A 101 4.07 6.64 2.81
C ASP A 101 4.97 5.95 3.84
N SER A 102 4.38 5.26 4.82
CA SER A 102 5.12 4.47 5.80
C SER A 102 5.89 3.33 5.12
N GLN A 103 5.28 2.65 4.14
CA GLN A 103 5.96 1.60 3.40
C GLN A 103 7.11 2.20 2.57
N LEU A 104 6.90 3.33 1.88
CA LEU A 104 7.96 4.03 1.13
C LEU A 104 9.15 4.39 2.02
N ASN A 105 8.88 4.90 3.22
CA ASN A 105 9.91 5.34 4.16
C ASN A 105 10.61 4.18 4.90
N SER A 106 10.02 2.99 4.97
CA SER A 106 10.62 1.83 5.65
C SER A 106 11.89 1.30 4.97
N SER A 107 12.19 1.75 3.75
CA SER A 107 13.44 1.42 3.05
C SER A 107 14.66 2.24 3.53
N ARG A 108 14.50 3.11 4.54
CA ARG A 108 15.57 3.97 5.08
C ARG A 108 16.56 3.27 6.03
N TRP A 109 16.43 1.96 6.25
CA TRP A 109 17.39 1.21 7.07
C TRP A 109 18.83 1.31 6.50
N TRP A 110 18.98 1.43 5.18
CA TRP A 110 20.28 1.68 4.54
C TRP A 110 20.93 2.98 5.00
N THR A 111 20.14 4.04 5.23
CA THR A 111 20.64 5.34 5.72
C THR A 111 21.20 5.24 7.14
N PHE A 112 20.70 4.31 7.97
CA PHE A 112 21.24 4.06 9.31
C PHE A 112 22.60 3.33 9.28
N TRP A 113 22.85 2.47 8.29
CA TRP A 113 24.13 1.72 8.17
C TRP A 113 25.22 2.46 7.38
N MET A 114 24.86 3.45 6.56
CA MET A 114 25.80 4.28 5.78
C MET A 114 26.97 4.87 6.60
N PRO A 115 26.77 5.46 7.80
CA PRO A 115 27.87 6.02 8.58
C PRO A 115 28.85 4.95 9.08
N VAL A 116 28.32 3.78 9.45
CA VAL A 116 29.11 2.66 9.96
C VAL A 116 29.99 2.10 8.84
N ILE A 117 29.41 1.82 7.67
CA ILE A 117 30.16 1.34 6.50
C ILE A 117 31.20 2.37 6.05
N GLY A 118 30.85 3.66 6.05
CA GLY A 118 31.77 4.75 5.71
C GLY A 118 32.99 4.82 6.64
N ALA A 119 32.80 4.64 7.95
CA ALA A 119 33.90 4.61 8.92
C ALA A 119 34.84 3.41 8.73
N PHE A 120 34.28 2.23 8.43
CA PHE A 120 35.09 1.03 8.13
C PHE A 120 35.89 1.18 6.84
N LEU A 121 35.28 1.69 5.76
CA LEU A 121 35.98 1.93 4.48
C LEU A 121 37.06 3.02 4.60
N GLY A 122 36.76 4.11 5.31
CA GLY A 122 37.73 5.19 5.56
C GLY A 122 38.93 4.73 6.40
N GLY A 123 38.70 3.90 7.42
CA GLY A 123 39.76 3.31 8.23
C GLY A 123 40.67 2.37 7.44
N LEU A 124 40.10 1.52 6.58
CA LEU A 124 40.88 0.61 5.72
C LEU A 124 41.73 1.36 4.68
N LEU A 125 41.21 2.44 4.10
CA LEU A 125 41.98 3.30 3.17
C LEU A 125 43.14 4.02 3.88
N ALA A 126 42.93 4.50 5.11
CA ALA A 126 43.99 5.15 5.88
C ALA A 126 45.15 4.20 6.21
N ILE A 127 44.87 2.94 6.54
CA ILE A 127 45.89 1.91 6.79
C ILE A 127 46.69 1.61 5.52
N PHE A 128 46.03 1.55 4.36
CA PHE A 128 46.71 1.36 3.08
C PHE A 128 47.60 2.54 2.69
N PHE A 129 47.12 3.78 2.87
CA PHE A 129 47.90 4.99 2.56
C PHE A 129 49.11 5.17 3.48
N THR A 130 48.95 4.92 4.78
CA THR A 130 50.05 5.02 5.76
C THR A 130 51.15 3.99 5.51
N LYS A 131 50.80 2.77 5.10
CA LYS A 131 51.77 1.72 4.77
C LYS A 131 52.55 2.00 3.47
N GLY A 132 51.99 2.78 2.53
CA GLY A 132 52.68 3.22 1.31
C GLY A 132 53.64 4.40 1.51
N SER A 133 53.43 5.22 2.55
CA SER A 133 54.23 6.42 2.83
C SER A 133 55.53 6.15 3.60
N SER A 134 55.74 4.94 4.13
CA SER A 134 56.88 4.59 4.98
C SER A 134 58.04 3.89 4.24
N SER A 135 58.12 4.02 2.91
CA SER A 135 59.13 3.35 2.08
C SER A 135 59.89 4.29 1.12
N PHE A 136 60.11 5.55 1.52
CA PHE A 136 61.05 6.48 0.91
C PHE A 136 61.88 7.20 1.98
#